data_AF-A0A0C2FPN3-F1
#
_entry.id   AF-A0A0C2FPN3-F1
#
_cell.length_a   1.000
_cell.length_b   1.000
_cell.length_c   1.000
_cell.angle_alpha   90.00
_cell.angle_beta   90.00
_cell.angle_gamma   90.00
#
_symmetry.space_group_name_H-M   'P 1'
#
loop_
_entity.id
_entity.type
_entity.pdbx_description
1 polymer ?
#
loop_
_entity_poly.entity_id
_entity_poly.type
_entity_poly.pdbx_seq_one_letter_code
_entity_poly.pdbx_strand_id
1 'polypeptide(L)'
;MGLLRLQDTYRLDTKDLAQGRILEFQGNSTLNAGDCFDIAKAAYNDNDHYHTIMWAEEARRRLHHETVKTADLEQVMEYLSYSLYKQGNLKHALQLVEELFAMSQSAI
;
A
#
# COMPACT_ATOMS: atom_id res chain seq x y z
N MET A 1 -6.37 4.50 -12.60
CA MET A 1 -6.43 3.75 -13.89
C MET A 1 -5.20 3.84 -14.77
N GLY A 2 -4.79 5.02 -15.29
CA GLY A 2 -3.66 5.09 -16.24
C GLY A 2 -2.32 4.56 -15.69
N LEU A 3 -2.01 4.88 -14.42
CA LEU A 3 -0.79 4.44 -13.73
C LEU A 3 -0.71 2.92 -13.57
N LEU A 4 -1.78 2.29 -13.05
CA LEU A 4 -1.82 0.84 -12.81
C LEU A 4 -1.69 0.05 -14.13
N ARG A 5 -2.33 0.54 -15.19
CA ARG A 5 -2.21 -0.09 -16.52
C ARG A 5 -0.78 -0.03 -17.06
N LEU A 6 -0.05 1.05 -16.81
CA LEU A 6 1.38 1.15 -17.16
C LEU A 6 2.22 0.21 -16.29
N GLN A 7 1.90 0.09 -15.00
CA GLN A 7 2.55 -0.84 -14.08
C GLN A 7 2.47 -2.28 -14.59
N ASP A 8 1.28 -2.74 -15.00
CA ASP A 8 1.09 -4.07 -15.57
C ASP A 8 1.80 -4.26 -16.91
N THR A 9 1.68 -3.27 -17.81
CA THR A 9 2.24 -3.34 -19.16
C THR A 9 3.77 -3.46 -19.14
N TYR A 10 4.41 -2.74 -18.22
CA TYR A 10 5.87 -2.65 -18.13
C TYR A 10 6.46 -3.41 -16.92
N ARG A 11 5.64 -4.13 -16.16
CA ARG A 11 6.03 -4.87 -14.94
C ARG A 11 6.87 -4.02 -13.98
N LEU A 12 6.43 -2.79 -13.76
CA LEU A 12 7.17 -1.82 -12.95
C LEU A 12 7.01 -2.13 -11.46
N ASP A 13 8.13 -2.09 -10.74
CA ASP A 13 8.14 -2.29 -9.30
C ASP A 13 7.52 -1.08 -8.58
N THR A 14 6.63 -1.34 -7.62
CA THR A 14 5.93 -0.30 -6.85
C THR A 14 6.89 0.60 -6.09
N LYS A 15 7.99 0.05 -5.56
CA LYS A 15 9.01 0.81 -4.84
C LYS A 15 9.76 1.74 -5.78
N ASP A 16 10.10 1.26 -6.98
CA ASP A 16 10.77 2.07 -8.00
C ASP A 16 9.83 3.20 -8.46
N LEU A 17 8.58 2.89 -8.77
CA LEU A 17 7.54 3.87 -9.12
C LEU A 17 7.37 4.93 -8.03
N ALA A 18 7.24 4.50 -6.77
CA ALA A 18 7.05 5.40 -5.65
C ALA A 18 8.32 6.20 -5.29
N GLN A 19 9.49 5.80 -5.77
CA GLN A 19 10.73 6.59 -5.73
C GLN A 19 10.90 7.50 -6.96
N GLY A 20 9.89 7.58 -7.84
CA GLY A 20 9.97 8.34 -9.07
C GLY A 20 10.89 7.69 -10.12
N ARG A 21 11.31 6.44 -9.92
CA ARG A 21 12.14 5.69 -10.86
C ARG A 21 11.24 4.95 -11.83
N ILE A 22 11.07 5.51 -13.02
CA ILE A 22 10.34 4.88 -14.12
C ILE A 22 11.35 4.59 -15.22
N LEU A 23 11.72 3.31 -15.38
CA LEU A 23 12.74 2.87 -16.34
C LEU A 23 14.09 3.58 -16.11
N GLU A 24 14.70 4.18 -17.14
CA GLU A 24 15.95 4.95 -17.03
C GLU A 24 15.73 6.41 -16.57
N PHE A 25 14.48 6.80 -16.30
CA PHE A 25 14.14 8.17 -15.94
C PHE A 25 13.93 8.30 -14.42
N GLN A 26 14.75 9.15 -13.79
CA GLN A 26 14.60 9.54 -12.39
C GLN A 26 13.76 10.82 -12.32
N GLY A 27 12.47 10.69 -12.02
CA GLY A 27 11.61 11.81 -11.72
C GLY A 27 11.94 12.40 -10.34
N ASN A 28 11.82 13.73 -10.20
CA ASN A 28 12.01 14.43 -8.92
C ASN A 28 10.85 14.24 -7.92
N SER A 29 9.85 13.42 -8.27
CA SER A 29 8.64 13.22 -7.48
C SER A 29 8.71 11.87 -6.77
N THR A 30 9.13 11.87 -5.51
CA THR A 30 9.00 10.72 -4.62
C THR A 30 7.63 10.75 -3.94
N LEU A 31 6.90 9.64 -3.99
CA LEU A 31 5.62 9.51 -3.30
C LEU A 31 5.85 9.35 -1.79
N ASN A 32 5.10 10.07 -0.96
CA ASN A 32 5.07 9.80 0.47
C ASN A 32 4.14 8.60 0.77
N ALA A 33 4.00 8.21 2.03
CA ALA A 33 3.16 7.08 2.42
C ALA A 33 1.66 7.35 2.18
N GLY A 34 1.22 8.58 2.40
CA GLY A 34 -0.12 9.08 2.07
C GLY A 34 -0.44 8.92 0.58
N ASP A 35 0.45 9.35 -0.29
CA ASP A 35 0.29 9.23 -1.75
C ASP A 35 0.17 7.74 -2.16
N CYS A 36 1.00 6.87 -1.58
CA CYS A 36 0.92 5.43 -1.83
C CYS A 36 -0.42 4.84 -1.34
N PHE A 37 -0.91 5.32 -0.20
CA PHE A 37 -2.19 4.88 0.34
C PHE A 37 -3.38 5.40 -0.48
N ASP A 38 -3.31 6.61 -1.03
CA ASP A 38 -4.32 7.14 -1.95
C ASP A 38 -4.42 6.29 -3.22
N ILE A 39 -3.28 5.82 -3.76
CA ILE A 39 -3.26 4.88 -4.89
C ILE A 39 -3.88 3.53 -4.48
N ALA A 40 -3.57 3.03 -3.28
CA ALA A 40 -4.16 1.80 -2.77
C ALA A 40 -5.70 1.90 -2.64
N LYS A 41 -6.21 3.03 -2.13
CA LYS A 41 -7.66 3.32 -2.04
C LYS A 41 -8.31 3.41 -3.41
N ALA A 42 -7.65 4.04 -4.38
CA ALA A 42 -8.14 4.09 -5.76
C ALA A 42 -8.27 2.68 -6.35
N ALA A 43 -7.23 1.84 -6.22
CA ALA A 43 -7.28 0.45 -6.65
C ALA A 43 -8.37 -0.36 -5.92
N TYR A 44 -8.54 -0.12 -4.63
CA TYR A 44 -9.56 -0.77 -3.81
C TYR A 44 -10.97 -0.46 -4.30
N ASN A 45 -11.25 0.81 -4.61
CA ASN A 45 -12.55 1.24 -5.14
C ASN A 45 -12.85 0.62 -6.52
N ASP A 46 -11.81 0.27 -7.27
CA ASP A 46 -11.91 -0.43 -8.55
C ASP A 46 -12.00 -1.98 -8.41
N ASN A 47 -12.08 -2.50 -7.16
CA ASN A 47 -11.99 -3.93 -6.82
C ASN A 47 -10.69 -4.62 -7.27
N ASP A 48 -9.65 -3.84 -7.54
CA ASP A 48 -8.33 -4.33 -7.89
C ASP A 48 -7.52 -4.60 -6.62
N HIS A 49 -7.87 -5.70 -5.96
CA HIS A 49 -7.22 -6.11 -4.71
C HIS A 49 -5.73 -6.49 -4.91
N TYR A 50 -5.28 -6.72 -6.14
CA TYR A 50 -3.86 -6.98 -6.44
C TYR A 50 -3.05 -5.72 -6.27
N HIS A 51 -3.47 -4.64 -6.93
CA HIS A 51 -2.81 -3.36 -6.78
C HIS A 51 -3.05 -2.75 -5.39
N THR A 52 -4.20 -2.97 -4.76
CA THR A 52 -4.40 -2.51 -3.37
C THR A 52 -3.35 -3.09 -2.43
N ILE A 53 -3.08 -4.40 -2.49
CA ILE A 53 -2.07 -5.04 -1.61
C ILE A 53 -0.70 -4.43 -1.85
N MET A 54 -0.28 -4.33 -3.12
CA MET A 54 1.04 -3.81 -3.48
C MET A 54 1.25 -2.37 -2.98
N TRP A 55 0.27 -1.49 -3.19
CA TRP A 55 0.36 -0.08 -2.82
C TRP A 55 0.16 0.15 -1.31
N ALA A 56 -0.67 -0.65 -0.64
CA ALA A 56 -0.82 -0.58 0.82
C ALA A 56 0.41 -1.10 1.56
N GLU A 57 1.10 -2.13 1.04
CA GLU A 57 2.39 -2.58 1.59
C GLU A 57 3.49 -1.53 1.41
N GLU A 58 3.53 -0.84 0.27
CA GLU A 58 4.43 0.30 0.05
C GLU A 58 4.14 1.44 1.04
N ALA A 59 2.87 1.80 1.21
CA ALA A 59 2.45 2.81 2.17
C ALA A 59 2.87 2.43 3.60
N ARG A 60 2.60 1.21 4.05
CA ARG A 60 3.00 0.71 5.38
C ARG A 60 4.50 0.79 5.59
N ARG A 61 5.29 0.37 4.61
CA ARG A 61 6.76 0.42 4.69
C ARG A 61 7.26 1.86 4.78
N ARG A 62 6.72 2.78 3.98
CA ARG A 62 7.10 4.20 4.05
C ARG A 62 6.68 4.84 5.37
N LEU A 63 5.49 4.51 5.89
CA LEU A 63 5.05 4.96 7.20
C LEU A 63 6.08 4.64 8.29
N HIS A 64 6.73 3.48 8.27
CA HIS A 64 7.78 3.17 9.26
C HIS A 64 9.01 4.10 9.17
N HIS A 65 9.32 4.62 7.99
CA HIS A 65 10.45 5.51 7.76
C HIS A 65 10.10 7.00 7.81
N GLU A 66 8.81 7.35 7.78
CA GLU A 66 8.33 8.72 7.89
C GLU A 66 8.44 9.25 9.32
N THR A 67 9.05 10.44 9.47
CA THR A 67 9.09 11.21 10.71
C THR A 67 7.73 11.84 11.01
N VAL A 68 7.10 12.44 10.00
CA VAL A 68 5.72 12.95 10.05
C VAL A 68 4.85 11.99 9.28
N LYS A 69 3.93 11.31 9.97
CA LYS A 69 3.05 10.31 9.35
C LYS A 69 2.08 11.02 8.40
N THR A 70 2.09 10.59 7.13
CA THR A 70 1.20 11.13 6.09
C THR A 70 -0.03 10.26 5.83
N ALA A 71 -0.10 9.08 6.45
CA ALA A 71 -1.24 8.18 6.44
C ALA A 71 -1.48 7.60 7.84
N ASP A 72 -2.70 7.12 8.08
CA ASP A 72 -3.03 6.37 9.28
C ASP A 72 -2.66 4.89 9.12
N LEU A 73 -1.87 4.36 10.05
CA LEU A 73 -1.36 2.99 9.97
C LEU A 73 -2.49 1.97 10.15
N GLU A 74 -3.45 2.25 11.04
CA GLU A 74 -4.60 1.37 11.26
C GLU A 74 -5.42 1.25 9.98
N GLN A 75 -5.77 2.38 9.36
CA GLN A 75 -6.50 2.39 8.10
C GLN A 75 -5.74 1.69 6.97
N VAL A 76 -4.41 1.86 6.85
CA VAL A 76 -3.60 1.13 5.85
C VAL A 76 -3.70 -0.38 6.06
N MET A 77 -3.60 -0.84 7.31
CA MET A 77 -3.66 -2.25 7.66
C MET A 77 -5.05 -2.87 7.46
N GLU A 78 -6.13 -2.11 7.69
CA GLU A 78 -7.50 -2.54 7.37
C GLU A 78 -7.69 -2.81 5.88
N TYR A 79 -7.28 -1.88 5.01
CA TYR A 79 -7.41 -2.04 3.55
C TYR A 79 -6.56 -3.21 3.04
N LEU A 80 -5.36 -3.37 3.60
CA LEU A 80 -4.45 -4.46 3.25
C LEU A 80 -5.00 -5.82 3.67
N SER A 81 -5.44 -5.96 4.93
CA SER A 81 -5.98 -7.22 5.47
C SER A 81 -7.25 -7.66 4.72
N TYR A 82 -8.16 -6.73 4.43
CA TYR A 82 -9.35 -7.03 3.63
C TYR A 82 -8.98 -7.48 2.21
N SER A 83 -8.04 -6.79 1.56
CA SER A 83 -7.64 -7.13 0.18
C SER A 83 -6.94 -8.50 0.11
N LEU A 84 -6.12 -8.84 1.11
CA LEU A 84 -5.53 -10.18 1.27
C LEU A 84 -6.59 -11.26 1.46
N TYR A 85 -7.62 -10.98 2.29
CA TYR A 85 -8.77 -11.87 2.44
C TYR A 85 -9.49 -12.09 1.11
N LYS A 86 -9.74 -11.03 0.34
CA LYS A 86 -10.41 -11.10 -0.97
C LYS A 86 -9.63 -11.89 -2.02
N GLN A 87 -8.30 -11.94 -1.92
CA GLN A 87 -7.45 -12.79 -2.75
C GLN A 87 -7.29 -14.23 -2.24
N GLY A 88 -7.91 -14.59 -1.12
CA GLY A 88 -7.78 -15.92 -0.53
C GLY A 88 -6.48 -16.14 0.24
N ASN A 89 -5.68 -15.09 0.49
CA ASN A 89 -4.50 -15.16 1.34
C ASN A 89 -4.88 -15.02 2.83
N LEU A 90 -5.64 -16.01 3.30
CA LEU A 90 -6.26 -16.02 4.63
C LEU A 90 -5.24 -15.95 5.76
N LYS A 91 -4.08 -16.62 5.60
CA LYS A 91 -3.03 -16.65 6.64
C LYS A 91 -2.43 -15.26 6.87
N HIS A 92 -2.09 -14.54 5.80
CA HIS A 92 -1.54 -13.19 5.94
C HIS A 92 -2.60 -12.20 6.39
N ALA A 93 -3.84 -12.34 5.92
CA ALA A 93 -4.96 -11.52 6.38
C ALA A 93 -5.15 -11.65 7.89
N LEU A 94 -5.16 -12.87 8.42
CA LEU A 94 -5.29 -13.12 9.85
C LEU A 94 -4.14 -12.50 10.65
N GLN A 95 -2.89 -12.71 10.22
CA GLN A 95 -1.71 -12.14 10.87
C GLN A 95 -1.78 -10.61 10.99
N LEU A 96 -2.25 -9.93 9.94
CA LEU A 96 -2.39 -8.46 9.97
C LEU A 96 -3.51 -8.00 10.90
N VAL A 97 -4.62 -8.74 10.96
CA VAL A 97 -5.71 -8.43 11.89
C VAL A 97 -5.27 -8.63 13.34
N GLU A 98 -4.47 -9.66 13.63
CA GLU A 98 -3.88 -9.87 14.96
C GLU A 98 -2.91 -8.74 15.33
N GLU A 99 -2.07 -8.28 14.39
CA GLU A 99 -1.17 -7.14 14.57
C GLU A 99 -1.96 -5.85 14.86
N LEU A 100 -3.01 -5.57 14.06
CA LEU A 100 -3.91 -4.43 14.25
C LEU A 100 -4.58 -4.46 15.63
N PHE A 101 -5.06 -5.63 16.05
CA PHE A 101 -5.72 -5.81 17.35
C PHE A 101 -4.75 -5.59 18.52
N ALA A 102 -3.51 -6.08 18.41
CA ALA A 102 -2.49 -5.85 19.43
C ALA A 102 -2.14 -4.36 19.55
N MET A 103 -2.11 -3.63 18.44
CA MET A 103 -1.86 -2.19 18.43
C MET A 103 -2.99 -1.40 19.09
N SER A 104 -4.25 -1.69 18.76
CA SER A 104 -5.40 -0.97 19.33
C SER A 104 -5.59 -1.20 20.83
N GLN A 105 -5.24 -2.39 21.33
CA GLN A 105 -5.23 -2.67 22.78
C GLN A 105 -4.13 -1.93 23.54
N SER A 106 -3.01 -1.64 22.88
CA SER A 106 -1.87 -0.96 23.49
C SER A 106 -2.07 0.56 23.65
N ALA A 107 -3.16 1.10 23.09
CA ALA A 107 -3.53 2.52 23.16
C ALA A 107 -4.48 2.86 24.33
N ILE A 108 -4.76 1.89 25.21
CA ILE A 108 -5.59 2.01 26.43
C ILE A 108 -4.70 1.84 27.66
#